data_AF-A0A9E1BJZ1-F1
#
_entry.id   AF-A0A9E1BJZ1-F1
#
_cell.length_a   1.000
_cell.length_b   1.000
_cell.length_c   1.000
_cell.angle_alpha   90.00
_cell.angle_beta   90.00
_cell.angle_gamma   90.00
#
_symmetry.space_group_name_H-M   'P 1'
#
loop_
_entity.id
_entity.type
_entity.pdbx_description
1 polymer ?
#
loop_
_entity_poly.entity_id
_entity_poly.type
_entity_poly.pdbx_seq_one_letter_code
_entity_poly.pdbx_strand_id
1 'polypeptide(L)'
;MNLLFKISYGLYTLCAGDGGKESGCIINTFAQQTATPETFSVTLNKQNFTHELIVRSGECAVAVLSQKTDFDFIKRFGMQSGRDTDKFEGIESVVAKNGVRVPKCKGVLGYFALKVQKSIDMGTHTMFVLESVQTQNFADDGDALTYDYYQTFVKPKPQASADSKEKWVCKICGYVHEGPLPSDFICPLCKHPASDFEKLETTATAEKIEDIKGEKTMAKFICPVCGYVHEGDSAPEKCPQCGCPGSKFIKDDGSEKVWAAEHVIGVGQGVPQDIYDGLKANFEGECTEVGMYLAMARAAHREGYPEIGLYWEKAAYEEAEHAAKFCEMLGELVSPSTKVNLQKRVEAENGATSGKFELAKRAKEEGLDAIHDTVHEMARDEARHGKAFEGLLNRYFK
;
A
#
# COMPACT_ATOMS: atom_id res chain seq x y z
N MET A 1 11.62 -13.29 16.66
CA MET A 1 12.16 -12.95 15.31
C MET A 1 11.20 -11.95 14.68
N ASN A 2 11.67 -10.77 14.26
CA ASN A 2 10.80 -9.72 13.72
C ASN A 2 10.12 -10.19 12.41
N LEU A 3 8.79 -10.03 12.32
CA LEU A 3 7.96 -10.45 11.19
C LEU A 3 8.43 -9.82 9.86
N LEU A 4 9.04 -8.63 9.91
CA LEU A 4 9.59 -7.95 8.73
C LEU A 4 10.62 -8.80 7.98
N PHE A 5 11.37 -9.67 8.66
CA PHE A 5 12.36 -10.56 8.01
C PHE A 5 11.74 -11.77 7.32
N LYS A 6 10.42 -11.95 7.40
CA LYS A 6 9.70 -13.01 6.67
C LYS A 6 9.15 -12.52 5.32
N ILE A 7 9.29 -11.24 5.00
CA ILE A 7 8.88 -10.70 3.70
C ILE A 7 9.98 -11.00 2.68
N SER A 8 9.59 -11.64 1.57
CA SER A 8 10.50 -12.01 0.49
C SER A 8 10.76 -10.84 -0.46
N TYR A 9 12.02 -10.68 -0.85
CA TYR A 9 12.44 -9.69 -1.83
C TYR A 9 13.48 -10.27 -2.78
N GLY A 10 13.49 -9.78 -4.01
CA GLY A 10 14.66 -9.88 -4.88
C GLY A 10 15.77 -8.91 -4.46
N LEU A 11 16.90 -8.97 -5.16
CA LEU A 11 17.99 -8.00 -5.03
C LEU A 11 18.32 -7.39 -6.39
N TYR A 12 18.45 -6.07 -6.42
CA TYR A 12 18.56 -5.31 -7.66
C TYR A 12 19.59 -4.19 -7.52
N THR A 13 20.07 -3.69 -8.66
CA THR A 13 20.80 -2.43 -8.72
C THR A 13 19.92 -1.37 -9.38
N LEU A 14 19.51 -0.36 -8.62
CA LEU A 14 18.82 0.82 -9.13
C LEU A 14 19.84 1.83 -9.62
N CYS A 15 19.78 2.16 -10.90
CA CYS A 15 20.68 3.07 -11.60
C CYS A 15 19.92 4.34 -12.00
N ALA A 16 20.60 5.49 -11.99
CA ALA A 16 20.07 6.76 -12.45
C ALA A 16 21.21 7.66 -12.94
N GLY A 17 20.87 8.64 -13.77
CA GLY A 17 21.81 9.65 -14.24
C GLY A 17 21.13 10.98 -14.53
N ASP A 18 21.90 12.06 -14.37
CA ASP A 18 21.49 13.43 -14.63
C ASP A 18 22.73 14.28 -14.98
N GLY A 19 22.66 15.05 -16.08
CA GLY A 19 23.70 16.02 -16.45
C GLY A 19 25.12 15.46 -16.55
N GLY A 20 25.29 14.20 -17.00
CA GLY A 20 26.58 13.53 -17.11
C GLY A 20 27.11 12.93 -15.81
N LYS A 21 26.35 12.98 -14.71
CA LYS A 21 26.61 12.20 -13.49
C LYS A 21 25.74 10.96 -13.46
N GLU A 22 26.32 9.83 -13.10
CA GLU A 22 25.64 8.54 -13.05
C GLU A 22 25.96 7.84 -11.74
N SER A 23 24.99 7.12 -11.17
CA SER A 23 25.20 6.31 -9.96
C SER A 23 24.21 5.16 -9.91
N GLY A 24 24.55 4.14 -9.14
CA GLY A 24 23.63 3.08 -8.76
C GLY A 24 23.65 2.78 -7.26
N CYS A 25 22.61 2.13 -6.77
CA CYS A 25 22.54 1.60 -5.41
C CYS A 25 21.85 0.24 -5.38
N ILE A 26 22.23 -0.60 -4.41
CA ILE A 26 21.55 -1.88 -4.17
C ILE A 26 20.22 -1.63 -3.47
N ILE A 27 19.17 -2.26 -3.99
CA ILE A 27 17.82 -2.21 -3.43
C ILE A 27 17.20 -3.61 -3.40
N ASN A 28 16.21 -3.79 -2.55
CA ASN A 28 15.34 -4.96 -2.50
C ASN A 28 13.84 -4.61 -2.69
N THR A 29 13.50 -3.34 -2.50
CA THR A 29 12.14 -2.77 -2.53
C THR A 29 11.63 -2.47 -3.95
N PHE A 30 11.78 -3.42 -4.88
CA PHE A 30 11.26 -3.30 -6.25
C PHE A 30 10.17 -4.33 -6.51
N ALA A 31 9.02 -3.86 -7.00
CA ALA A 31 7.86 -4.72 -7.28
C ALA A 31 7.01 -4.17 -8.43
N GLN A 32 6.52 -5.06 -9.31
CA GLN A 32 5.52 -4.72 -10.31
C GLN A 32 4.17 -4.40 -9.63
N GLN A 33 3.48 -3.37 -10.11
CA GLN A 33 2.19 -2.90 -9.58
C GLN A 33 1.04 -3.20 -10.54
N THR A 34 1.25 -2.96 -11.85
CA THR A 34 0.23 -3.24 -12.88
C THR A 34 0.87 -3.84 -14.13
N ALA A 35 0.07 -4.62 -14.87
CA ALA A 35 0.49 -5.18 -16.17
C ALA A 35 0.12 -4.28 -17.36
N THR A 36 -0.96 -3.49 -17.25
CA THR A 36 -1.41 -2.58 -18.32
C THR A 36 -1.91 -1.25 -17.75
N PRO A 37 -1.14 -0.15 -17.85
CA PRO A 37 0.26 -0.10 -18.32
C PRO A 37 1.19 -0.93 -17.42
N GLU A 38 2.38 -1.31 -17.92
CA GLU A 38 3.38 -2.01 -17.12
C GLU A 38 4.03 -1.02 -16.15
N THR A 39 3.65 -1.09 -14.87
CA THR A 39 4.15 -0.18 -13.83
C THR A 39 4.81 -0.92 -12.68
N PHE A 40 5.74 -0.22 -12.02
CA PHE A 40 6.54 -0.72 -10.92
C PHE A 40 6.55 0.30 -9.78
N SER A 41 6.92 -0.16 -8.58
CA SER A 41 7.27 0.70 -7.47
C SER A 41 8.71 0.45 -7.05
N VAL A 42 9.38 1.52 -6.64
CA VAL A 42 10.65 1.45 -5.92
C VAL A 42 10.65 2.43 -4.74
N THR A 43 11.07 1.96 -3.58
CA THR A 43 11.16 2.80 -2.37
C THR A 43 12.61 3.03 -2.01
N LEU A 44 13.05 4.28 -2.03
CA LEU A 44 14.46 4.65 -1.89
C LEU A 44 14.67 5.71 -0.80
N ASN A 45 15.76 5.58 -0.04
CA ASN A 45 16.09 6.50 1.02
C ASN A 45 16.50 7.86 0.43
N LYS A 46 15.95 8.96 0.98
CA LYS A 46 16.21 10.33 0.51
C LYS A 46 17.68 10.75 0.64
N GLN A 47 18.47 10.07 1.47
CA GLN A 47 19.91 10.35 1.63
C GLN A 47 20.76 9.75 0.50
N ASN A 48 20.24 8.79 -0.27
CA ASN A 48 21.01 8.16 -1.34
C ASN A 48 21.23 9.14 -2.51
N PHE A 49 22.45 9.19 -3.05
CA PHE A 49 22.71 10.02 -4.22
C PHE A 49 21.87 9.61 -5.44
N THR A 50 21.62 8.31 -5.61
CA THR A 50 20.72 7.80 -6.65
C THR A 50 19.31 8.39 -6.52
N HIS A 51 18.82 8.68 -5.30
CA HIS A 51 17.51 9.33 -5.11
C HIS A 51 17.51 10.73 -5.71
N GLU A 52 18.53 11.54 -5.43
CA GLU A 52 18.64 12.87 -6.00
C GLU A 52 18.68 12.86 -7.53
N LEU A 53 19.39 11.89 -8.12
CA LEU A 53 19.44 11.75 -9.57
C LEU A 53 18.06 11.45 -10.14
N ILE A 54 17.29 10.53 -9.54
CA ILE A 54 15.92 10.19 -9.97
C ILE A 54 14.98 11.39 -9.83
N VAL A 55 15.07 12.14 -8.73
CA VAL A 55 14.25 13.34 -8.51
C VAL A 55 14.51 14.40 -9.58
N ARG A 56 15.76 14.53 -10.05
CA ARG A 56 16.14 15.51 -11.08
C ARG A 56 15.80 15.06 -12.50
N SER A 57 16.11 13.81 -12.84
CA SER A 57 15.97 13.30 -14.20
C SER A 57 14.55 12.81 -14.50
N GLY A 58 13.83 12.31 -13.49
CA GLY A 58 12.59 11.56 -13.68
C GLY A 58 12.78 10.18 -14.33
N GLU A 59 14.02 9.70 -14.46
CA GLU A 59 14.39 8.50 -15.19
C GLU A 59 15.30 7.60 -14.34
N CYS A 60 15.06 6.29 -14.37
CA CYS A 60 15.90 5.29 -13.71
C CYS A 60 15.93 3.97 -14.49
N ALA A 61 16.79 3.06 -14.06
CA ALA A 61 16.77 1.69 -14.53
C ALA A 61 17.05 0.71 -13.38
N VAL A 62 16.37 -0.43 -13.35
CA VAL A 62 16.55 -1.47 -12.34
C VAL A 62 17.15 -2.70 -13.00
N ALA A 63 18.39 -3.04 -12.61
CA ALA A 63 19.09 -4.24 -13.06
C ALA A 63 18.81 -5.40 -12.09
N VAL A 64 18.38 -6.55 -12.62
CA VAL A 64 18.09 -7.75 -11.84
C VAL A 64 19.37 -8.55 -11.60
N LEU A 65 19.70 -8.82 -10.34
CA LEU A 65 20.89 -9.57 -9.98
C LEU A 65 20.61 -11.08 -9.93
N SER A 66 21.61 -11.89 -10.27
CA SER A 66 21.58 -13.35 -10.16
C SER A 66 22.44 -13.85 -9.01
N GLN A 67 22.26 -15.11 -8.62
CA GLN A 67 23.10 -15.77 -7.60
C GLN A 67 24.59 -15.84 -8.01
N LYS A 68 24.91 -15.58 -9.29
CA LYS A 68 26.28 -15.50 -9.80
C LYS A 68 26.93 -14.12 -9.58
N THR A 69 26.22 -13.17 -8.96
CA THR A 69 26.72 -11.81 -8.68
C THR A 69 27.83 -11.85 -7.62
N ASP A 70 28.97 -11.28 -7.94
CA ASP A 70 30.11 -11.23 -7.01
C ASP A 70 29.85 -10.23 -5.86
N PHE A 71 30.32 -10.57 -4.65
CA PHE A 71 30.13 -9.71 -3.48
C PHE A 71 30.76 -8.32 -3.66
N ASP A 72 31.87 -8.21 -4.39
CA ASP A 72 32.51 -6.93 -4.68
C ASP A 72 31.62 -5.99 -5.50
N PHE A 73 30.79 -6.54 -6.38
CA PHE A 73 29.78 -5.78 -7.12
C PHE A 73 28.74 -5.21 -6.14
N ILE A 74 28.20 -6.05 -5.24
CA ILE A 74 27.23 -5.63 -4.23
C ILE A 74 27.83 -4.59 -3.29
N LYS A 75 29.08 -4.78 -2.86
CA LYS A 75 29.80 -3.82 -2.01
C LYS A 75 29.98 -2.47 -2.72
N ARG A 76 30.34 -2.48 -4.00
CA ARG A 76 30.51 -1.26 -4.79
C ARG A 76 29.22 -0.45 -4.89
N PHE A 77 28.11 -1.10 -5.27
CA PHE A 77 26.84 -0.39 -5.41
C PHE A 77 26.14 -0.13 -4.08
N GLY A 78 26.32 -0.98 -3.07
CA GLY A 78 25.59 -0.93 -1.79
C GLY A 78 26.32 -0.23 -0.63
N MET A 79 27.65 -0.08 -0.66
CA MET A 79 28.43 0.48 0.45
C MET A 79 29.26 1.72 0.10
N GLN A 80 29.19 2.20 -1.14
CA GLN A 80 29.84 3.44 -1.57
C GLN A 80 28.80 4.50 -1.93
N SER A 81 29.18 5.78 -1.89
CA SER A 81 28.35 6.89 -2.34
C SER A 81 28.74 7.26 -3.77
N GLY A 82 27.76 7.45 -4.65
CA GLY A 82 28.01 7.95 -6.01
C GLY A 82 28.37 9.43 -6.08
N ARG A 83 28.34 10.16 -4.95
CA ARG A 83 28.80 11.56 -4.90
C ARG A 83 30.30 11.68 -5.12
N ASP A 84 31.02 10.71 -4.58
CA ASP A 84 32.48 10.77 -4.40
C ASP A 84 33.20 9.63 -5.13
N THR A 85 32.46 8.75 -5.82
CA THR A 85 33.02 7.55 -6.46
C THR A 85 32.24 7.21 -7.72
N ASP A 86 32.95 7.02 -8.84
CA ASP A 86 32.37 6.44 -10.04
C ASP A 86 32.20 4.93 -9.85
N LYS A 87 30.95 4.51 -9.61
CA LYS A 87 30.61 3.11 -9.39
C LYS A 87 30.60 2.28 -10.68
N PHE A 88 30.54 2.93 -11.84
CA PHE A 88 30.51 2.27 -13.14
C PHE A 88 31.90 2.15 -13.77
N GLU A 89 32.92 2.77 -13.17
CA GLU A 89 34.30 2.67 -13.64
C GLU A 89 34.76 1.20 -13.70
N GLY A 90 35.24 0.80 -14.88
CA GLY A 90 35.70 -0.57 -15.13
C GLY A 90 34.60 -1.64 -15.21
N ILE A 91 33.32 -1.26 -15.22
CA ILE A 91 32.19 -2.19 -15.39
C ILE A 91 31.65 -2.10 -16.82
N GLU A 92 31.54 -3.24 -17.50
CA GLU A 92 30.83 -3.32 -18.78
C GLU A 92 29.37 -2.89 -18.59
N SER A 93 28.89 -2.01 -19.45
CA SER A 93 27.59 -1.37 -19.30
C SER A 93 26.91 -1.10 -20.63
N VAL A 94 25.60 -0.96 -20.60
CA VAL A 94 24.77 -0.53 -21.73
C VAL A 94 23.99 0.72 -21.34
N VAL A 95 23.70 1.57 -22.31
CA VAL A 95 22.79 2.72 -22.12
C VAL A 95 21.39 2.29 -22.53
N ALA A 96 20.44 2.39 -21.61
CA ALA A 96 19.03 2.08 -21.86
C ALA A 96 18.36 3.14 -22.75
N LYS A 97 17.17 2.83 -23.28
CA LYS A 97 16.41 3.74 -24.14
C LYS A 97 16.08 5.10 -23.49
N ASN A 98 15.97 5.15 -22.16
CA ASN A 98 15.77 6.40 -21.42
C ASN A 98 17.08 7.13 -21.04
N GLY A 99 18.22 6.70 -21.59
CA GLY A 99 19.52 7.33 -21.37
C GLY A 99 20.24 6.90 -20.09
N VAL A 100 19.64 6.03 -19.26
CA VAL A 100 20.28 5.56 -18.03
C VAL A 100 21.28 4.45 -18.34
N ARG A 101 22.51 4.58 -17.82
CA ARG A 101 23.52 3.53 -17.89
C ARG A 101 23.24 2.40 -16.91
N VAL A 102 23.37 1.17 -17.40
CA VAL A 102 23.05 -0.07 -16.68
C VAL A 102 24.22 -1.04 -16.77
N PRO A 103 24.61 -1.73 -15.68
CA PRO A 103 25.64 -2.77 -15.73
C PRO A 103 25.21 -3.92 -16.65
N LYS A 104 26.11 -4.36 -17.52
CA LYS A 104 25.95 -5.51 -18.41
C LYS A 104 27.17 -6.42 -18.23
N CYS A 105 27.22 -7.08 -17.09
CA CYS A 105 28.31 -7.97 -16.70
C CYS A 105 27.77 -9.26 -16.10
N LYS A 106 28.65 -10.21 -15.80
CA LYS A 106 28.31 -11.45 -15.09
C LYS A 106 27.53 -11.12 -13.80
N GLY A 107 26.46 -11.87 -13.55
CA GLY A 107 25.62 -11.65 -12.36
C GLY A 107 24.42 -10.73 -12.61
N VAL A 108 24.27 -10.16 -13.81
CA VAL A 108 23.12 -9.31 -14.15
C VAL A 108 22.26 -10.00 -15.22
N LEU A 109 21.00 -10.27 -14.90
CA LEU A 109 20.07 -11.00 -15.76
C LEU A 109 19.43 -10.14 -16.85
N GLY A 110 19.34 -8.84 -16.60
CA GLY A 110 18.61 -7.92 -17.45
C GLY A 110 18.24 -6.66 -16.68
N TYR A 111 17.45 -5.80 -17.31
CA TYR A 111 16.99 -4.56 -16.70
C TYR A 111 15.62 -4.11 -17.18
N PHE A 112 15.02 -3.25 -16.36
CA PHE A 112 13.86 -2.43 -16.68
C PHE A 112 14.30 -0.97 -16.73
N ALA A 113 14.10 -0.30 -17.86
CA ALA A 113 14.25 1.15 -17.99
C ALA A 113 12.89 1.78 -17.69
N LEU A 114 12.89 2.77 -16.80
CA LEU A 114 11.70 3.19 -16.07
C LEU A 114 11.64 4.71 -15.99
N LYS A 115 10.43 5.25 -16.18
CA LYS A 115 10.13 6.68 -16.04
C LYS A 115 9.23 6.95 -14.84
N VAL A 116 9.52 7.99 -14.07
CA VAL A 116 8.72 8.40 -12.91
C VAL A 116 7.38 8.97 -13.35
N GLN A 117 6.30 8.36 -12.86
CA GLN A 117 4.92 8.82 -13.03
C GLN A 117 4.43 9.59 -11.79
N LYS A 118 4.76 9.06 -10.61
CA LYS A 118 4.33 9.64 -9.33
C LYS A 118 5.40 9.41 -8.28
N SER A 119 5.56 10.38 -7.38
CA SER A 119 6.38 10.26 -6.18
C SER A 119 5.48 10.36 -4.95
N ILE A 120 5.70 9.50 -3.97
CA ILE A 120 4.97 9.47 -2.71
C ILE A 120 5.98 9.60 -1.58
N ASP A 121 5.81 10.62 -0.74
CA ASP A 121 6.64 10.82 0.44
C ASP A 121 6.28 9.81 1.54
N MET A 122 7.26 9.03 1.99
CA MET A 122 7.12 8.02 3.05
C MET A 122 7.99 8.39 4.28
N GLY A 123 8.25 9.69 4.49
CA GLY A 123 9.10 10.20 5.55
C GLY A 123 10.58 10.11 5.20
N THR A 124 11.26 9.06 5.64
CA THR A 124 12.71 8.87 5.38
C THR A 124 13.00 8.41 3.95
N HIS A 125 12.00 7.86 3.28
CA HIS A 125 12.09 7.33 1.92
C HIS A 125 11.09 8.04 1.00
N THR A 126 11.33 7.95 -0.30
CA THR A 126 10.33 8.25 -1.33
C THR A 126 10.00 6.96 -2.06
N MET A 127 8.71 6.67 -2.22
CA MET A 127 8.25 5.64 -3.13
C MET A 127 7.97 6.26 -4.49
N PHE A 128 8.68 5.81 -5.51
CA PHE A 128 8.43 6.18 -6.90
C PHE A 128 7.53 5.14 -7.56
N VAL A 129 6.47 5.60 -8.19
CA VAL A 129 5.67 4.81 -9.14
C VAL A 129 6.22 5.08 -10.53
N LEU A 130 6.57 4.00 -11.22
CA LEU A 130 7.38 3.99 -12.41
C LEU A 130 6.64 3.29 -13.55
N GLU A 131 6.75 3.79 -14.77
CA GLU A 131 6.25 3.10 -15.97
C GLU A 131 7.41 2.58 -16.83
N SER A 132 7.23 1.40 -17.39
CA SER A 132 8.21 0.75 -18.26
C SER A 132 8.40 1.48 -19.59
N VAL A 133 9.66 1.79 -19.90
CA VAL A 133 10.09 2.34 -21.19
C VAL A 133 10.71 1.24 -22.06
N GLN A 134 11.44 0.32 -21.43
CA GLN A 134 12.11 -0.80 -22.09
C GLN A 134 12.40 -1.90 -21.06
N THR A 135 12.10 -3.13 -21.42
CA THR A 135 12.57 -4.33 -20.70
C THR A 135 13.57 -5.06 -21.57
N GLN A 136 14.71 -5.44 -21.01
CA GLN A 136 15.78 -6.12 -21.73
C GLN A 136 16.32 -7.28 -20.89
N ASN A 137 16.24 -8.48 -21.43
CA ASN A 137 16.93 -9.65 -20.89
C ASN A 137 18.35 -9.74 -21.47
N PHE A 138 19.30 -10.16 -20.65
CA PHE A 138 20.63 -10.58 -21.08
C PHE A 138 20.69 -12.10 -21.21
N ALA A 139 21.79 -12.61 -21.77
CA ALA A 139 21.95 -14.03 -22.08
C ALA A 139 22.32 -14.91 -20.86
N ASP A 140 22.37 -14.33 -19.65
CA ASP A 140 22.68 -15.08 -18.42
C ASP A 140 21.44 -15.84 -17.94
N ASP A 141 21.59 -17.15 -17.75
CA ASP A 141 20.54 -18.11 -17.36
C ASP A 141 20.51 -18.38 -15.84
N GLY A 142 21.19 -17.56 -15.04
CA GLY A 142 21.28 -17.73 -13.59
C GLY A 142 19.97 -17.46 -12.85
N ASP A 143 19.77 -18.13 -11.72
CA ASP A 143 18.65 -17.84 -10.83
C ASP A 143 18.77 -16.42 -10.25
N ALA A 144 17.63 -15.74 -10.14
CA ALA A 144 17.56 -14.42 -9.51
C ALA A 144 18.06 -14.47 -8.05
N LEU A 145 18.81 -13.45 -7.67
CA LEU A 145 19.31 -13.29 -6.31
C LEU A 145 18.18 -12.78 -5.41
N THR A 146 17.81 -13.55 -4.40
CA THR A 146 16.89 -13.10 -3.36
C THR A 146 17.63 -12.44 -2.20
N TYR A 147 16.95 -11.56 -1.48
CA TYR A 147 17.52 -10.94 -0.28
C TYR A 147 17.87 -11.99 0.80
N ASP A 148 17.06 -13.03 0.95
CA ASP A 148 17.31 -14.14 1.87
C ASP A 148 18.56 -14.94 1.48
N TYR A 149 18.72 -15.24 0.19
CA TYR A 149 19.92 -15.90 -0.32
C TYR A 149 21.18 -15.05 -0.09
N TYR A 150 21.08 -13.74 -0.35
CA TYR A 150 22.18 -12.81 -0.09
C TYR A 150 22.60 -12.83 1.38
N GLN A 151 21.66 -12.75 2.33
CA GLN A 151 21.96 -12.78 3.76
C GLN A 151 22.58 -14.11 4.21
N THR A 152 22.16 -15.22 3.59
CA THR A 152 22.56 -16.56 4.01
C THR A 152 23.91 -16.99 3.45
N PHE A 153 24.16 -16.71 2.16
CA PHE A 153 25.25 -17.32 1.40
C PHE A 153 26.27 -16.32 0.83
N VAL A 154 25.86 -15.08 0.53
CA VAL A 154 26.72 -14.12 -0.19
C VAL A 154 27.39 -13.13 0.75
N LYS A 155 26.65 -12.61 1.74
CA LYS A 155 27.17 -11.64 2.69
C LYS A 155 28.23 -12.31 3.58
N PRO A 156 29.47 -11.76 3.67
CA PRO A 156 30.49 -12.29 4.56
C PRO A 156 29.96 -12.33 5.99
N LYS A 157 29.98 -13.52 6.59
CA LYS A 157 29.72 -13.65 8.02
C LYS A 157 30.87 -12.96 8.76
N PRO A 158 30.59 -12.13 9.79
CA PRO A 158 31.63 -11.64 10.67
C PRO A 158 32.48 -12.83 11.14
N GLN A 159 33.80 -12.68 11.18
CA GLN A 159 34.63 -13.67 11.87
C GLN A 159 34.12 -13.75 13.30
N ALA A 160 33.56 -14.90 13.66
CA ALA A 160 33.14 -15.15 15.02
C ALA A 160 34.38 -15.02 15.90
N SER A 161 34.39 -14.02 16.79
CA SER A 161 35.18 -14.15 18.00
C SER A 161 34.54 -15.29 18.77
N ALA A 162 35.13 -16.48 18.66
CA ALA A 162 34.81 -17.60 19.54
C ALA A 162 34.94 -17.08 20.97
N ASP A 163 33.80 -16.89 21.66
CA ASP A 163 33.62 -16.87 23.12
C ASP A 163 32.60 -15.85 23.68
N SER A 164 31.93 -15.03 22.87
CA SER A 164 30.91 -14.13 23.43
C SER A 164 29.49 -14.75 23.39
N LYS A 165 28.93 -15.02 24.59
CA LYS A 165 27.55 -15.50 24.77
C LYS A 165 26.49 -14.40 24.64
N GLU A 166 26.89 -13.16 24.36
CA GLU A 166 26.00 -12.01 24.30
C GLU A 166 25.72 -11.64 22.85
N LYS A 167 24.44 -11.60 22.47
CA LYS A 167 23.99 -11.07 21.18
C LYS A 167 23.06 -9.90 21.41
N TRP A 168 23.26 -8.83 20.65
CA TRP A 168 22.47 -7.61 20.70
C TRP A 168 21.91 -7.34 19.32
N VAL A 169 20.62 -7.03 19.20
CA VAL A 169 19.99 -6.69 17.92
C VAL A 169 19.59 -5.23 17.89
N CYS A 170 19.95 -4.52 16.83
CA CYS A 170 19.51 -3.15 16.59
C CYS A 170 18.01 -3.15 16.28
N LYS A 171 17.20 -2.45 17.08
CA LYS A 171 15.74 -2.32 16.89
C LYS A 171 15.36 -1.57 15.60
N ILE A 172 16.29 -0.80 15.03
CA ILE A 172 16.05 0.00 13.82
C ILE A 172 16.29 -0.80 12.53
N CYS A 173 17.41 -1.53 12.43
CA CYS A 173 17.79 -2.21 11.19
C CYS A 173 18.01 -3.73 11.32
N GLY A 174 17.93 -4.27 12.54
CA GLY A 174 18.13 -5.69 12.83
C GLY A 174 19.58 -6.16 12.76
N TYR A 175 20.57 -5.25 12.71
CA TYR A 175 21.98 -5.63 12.85
C TYR A 175 22.20 -6.39 14.16
N VAL A 176 22.79 -7.58 14.09
CA VAL A 176 23.16 -8.37 15.26
C VAL A 176 24.63 -8.13 15.57
N HIS A 177 24.90 -7.57 16.74
CA HIS A 177 26.23 -7.47 17.34
C HIS A 177 26.46 -8.70 18.22
N GLU A 178 27.58 -9.38 18.04
CA GLU A 178 28.01 -10.48 18.89
C GLU A 178 29.14 -9.96 19.79
N GLY A 179 28.91 -10.00 21.09
CA GLY A 179 29.83 -9.46 22.09
C GLY A 179 29.16 -8.51 23.08
N PRO A 180 29.91 -8.07 24.10
CA PRO A 180 29.53 -6.91 24.90
C PRO A 180 29.25 -5.72 23.98
N LEU A 181 28.20 -4.94 24.27
CA LEU A 181 27.85 -3.75 23.50
C LEU A 181 28.39 -2.50 24.22
N PRO A 182 29.45 -1.84 23.70
CA PRO A 182 29.92 -0.57 24.26
C PRO A 182 28.84 0.51 24.23
N SER A 183 28.84 1.42 25.19
CA SER A 183 27.86 2.52 25.26
C SER A 183 27.99 3.53 24.12
N ASP A 184 29.18 3.64 23.53
CA ASP A 184 29.51 4.45 22.36
C ASP A 184 29.38 3.68 21.04
N PHE A 185 28.89 2.43 21.07
CA PHE A 185 28.73 1.62 19.87
C PHE A 185 27.74 2.26 18.91
N ILE A 186 28.16 2.43 17.66
CA ILE A 186 27.31 2.93 16.58
C ILE A 186 27.01 1.78 15.64
N CYS A 187 25.72 1.53 15.40
CA CYS A 187 25.28 0.51 14.48
C CYS A 187 26.01 0.66 13.13
N PRO A 188 26.76 -0.34 12.66
CA PRO A 188 27.54 -0.20 11.44
C PRO A 188 26.65 -0.05 10.19
N LEU A 189 25.40 -0.55 10.26
CA LEU A 189 24.42 -0.49 9.17
C LEU A 189 23.63 0.81 9.14
N CYS A 190 22.94 1.18 10.22
CA CYS A 190 22.05 2.35 10.22
C CYS A 190 22.58 3.58 10.96
N LYS A 191 23.79 3.50 11.53
CA LYS A 191 24.46 4.59 12.28
C LYS A 191 23.73 5.08 13.53
N HIS A 192 22.74 4.33 14.01
CA HIS A 192 22.07 4.59 15.27
C HIS A 192 22.93 4.16 16.48
N PRO A 193 22.80 4.86 17.63
CA PRO A 193 23.59 4.61 18.83
C PRO A 193 23.24 3.28 19.52
N ALA A 194 24.09 2.88 20.47
CA ALA A 194 23.94 1.66 21.27
C ALA A 194 22.60 1.58 22.03
N SER A 195 21.97 2.72 22.36
CA SER A 195 20.65 2.78 22.98
C SER A 195 19.53 2.13 22.15
N ASP A 196 19.75 2.00 20.85
CA ASP A 196 18.80 1.40 19.91
C ASP A 196 19.00 -0.12 19.76
N PHE A 197 19.82 -0.75 20.60
CA PHE A 197 20.00 -2.20 20.65
C PHE A 197 19.27 -2.85 21.82
N GLU A 198 18.80 -4.08 21.62
CA GLU A 198 18.21 -4.94 22.65
C GLU A 198 18.97 -6.27 22.73
N LYS A 199 19.08 -6.84 23.94
CA LYS A 199 19.78 -8.11 24.16
C LYS A 199 18.89 -9.28 23.75
N LEU A 200 19.42 -10.20 22.94
CA LEU A 200 18.74 -11.43 22.56
C LEU A 200 18.95 -12.48 23.65
N GLU A 201 17.88 -12.83 24.38
CA GLU A 201 17.91 -13.96 25.31
C GLU A 201 17.81 -15.28 24.56
N THR A 202 18.76 -16.18 24.81
CA THR A 202 18.74 -17.55 24.27
C THR A 202 17.91 -18.45 25.17
N THR A 203 16.63 -18.64 24.86
CA THR A 203 15.87 -19.82 25.30
C THR A 203 15.91 -20.86 24.19
N ALA A 204 16.60 -21.97 24.49
CA ALA A 204 16.60 -23.17 23.67
C ALA A 204 15.27 -23.90 23.85
N THR A 205 14.61 -24.27 22.75
CA THR A 205 14.11 -25.64 22.54
C THR A 205 13.68 -25.80 21.08
N ALA A 206 14.40 -26.66 20.38
CA ALA A 206 13.88 -27.41 19.25
C ALA A 206 13.52 -28.79 19.79
N GLU A 207 12.26 -29.23 19.67
CA GLU A 207 11.91 -30.65 19.71
C GLU A 207 10.52 -30.93 19.07
N LYS A 208 10.58 -31.72 18.00
CA LYS A 208 9.66 -32.79 17.55
C LYS A 208 8.19 -32.44 17.19
N ILE A 209 7.90 -32.54 15.89
CA ILE A 209 6.58 -32.86 15.34
C ILE A 209 6.73 -34.18 14.58
N GLU A 210 6.24 -35.27 15.17
CA GLU A 210 5.76 -36.45 14.44
C GLU A 210 4.53 -37.01 15.16
N ASP A 211 3.47 -37.20 14.37
CA ASP A 211 2.25 -38.00 14.54
C ASP A 211 1.34 -37.84 15.77
N ILE A 212 0.06 -37.52 15.50
CA ILE A 212 -1.06 -38.47 15.66
C ILE A 212 -2.26 -37.96 14.84
N LYS A 213 -2.64 -38.77 13.84
CA LYS A 213 -3.98 -38.80 13.22
C LYS A 213 -4.96 -39.42 14.23
N GLY A 214 -6.13 -38.81 14.41
CA GLY A 214 -7.26 -39.44 15.12
C GLY A 214 -8.32 -38.42 15.56
N GLU A 215 -9.46 -38.42 14.88
CA GLU A 215 -10.60 -37.51 15.02
C GLU A 215 -11.31 -37.53 16.39
N LYS A 216 -11.80 -36.34 16.79
CA LYS A 216 -13.23 -36.07 16.99
C LYS A 216 -13.48 -34.57 16.78
N THR A 217 -14.10 -34.18 15.67
CA THR A 217 -14.52 -32.80 15.42
C THR A 217 -15.72 -32.47 16.30
N MET A 218 -15.51 -31.65 17.34
CA MET A 218 -16.57 -31.06 18.16
C MET A 218 -17.31 -29.98 17.35
N ALA A 219 -18.59 -29.77 17.62
CA ALA A 219 -19.35 -28.71 16.95
C ALA A 219 -18.78 -27.33 17.29
N LYS A 220 -18.72 -26.45 16.27
CA LYS A 220 -18.24 -25.08 16.41
C LYS A 220 -19.42 -24.13 16.40
N PHE A 221 -19.44 -23.21 17.35
CA PHE A 221 -20.42 -22.14 17.45
C PHE A 221 -19.70 -20.81 17.33
N ILE A 222 -20.09 -20.00 16.35
CA ILE A 222 -19.43 -18.73 16.06
C ILE A 222 -20.33 -17.57 16.49
N CYS A 223 -19.77 -16.63 17.25
CA CYS A 223 -20.45 -15.41 17.62
C CYS A 223 -20.52 -14.45 16.41
N PRO A 224 -21.71 -14.05 15.93
CA PRO A 224 -21.83 -13.18 14.77
C PRO A 224 -21.42 -11.73 15.03
N VAL A 225 -21.22 -11.36 16.31
CA VAL A 225 -20.89 -9.98 16.70
C VAL A 225 -19.38 -9.75 16.75
N CYS A 226 -18.60 -10.74 17.17
CA CYS A 226 -17.15 -10.56 17.41
C CYS A 226 -16.28 -11.69 16.86
N GLY A 227 -16.87 -12.71 16.22
CA GLY A 227 -16.13 -13.83 15.65
C GLY A 227 -15.59 -14.85 16.67
N TYR A 228 -15.92 -14.73 17.96
CA TYR A 228 -15.53 -15.72 18.96
C TYR A 228 -16.05 -17.11 18.60
N VAL A 229 -15.14 -18.09 18.53
CA VAL A 229 -15.44 -19.50 18.24
C VAL A 229 -15.49 -20.27 19.55
N HIS A 230 -16.63 -20.89 19.82
CA HIS A 230 -16.80 -21.85 20.91
C HIS A 230 -16.80 -23.27 20.36
N GLU A 231 -15.97 -24.14 20.92
CA GLU A 231 -15.95 -25.57 20.63
C GLU A 231 -16.63 -26.32 21.77
N GLY A 232 -17.73 -27.01 21.48
CA GLY A 232 -18.53 -27.70 22.49
C GLY A 232 -19.78 -28.37 21.91
N ASP A 233 -20.57 -29.04 22.76
CA ASP A 233 -21.81 -29.69 22.32
C ASP A 233 -22.97 -28.69 22.11
N SER A 234 -22.87 -27.49 22.70
CA SER A 234 -23.86 -26.41 22.61
C SER A 234 -23.21 -25.02 22.64
N ALA A 235 -23.93 -24.01 22.13
CA ALA A 235 -23.50 -22.62 22.22
C ALA A 235 -23.45 -22.13 23.68
N PRO A 236 -22.49 -21.26 24.06
CA PRO A 236 -22.43 -20.72 25.42
C PRO A 236 -23.61 -19.77 25.66
N GLU A 237 -24.14 -19.68 26.89
CA GLU A 237 -25.29 -18.80 27.20
C GLU A 237 -25.07 -17.32 26.84
N LYS A 238 -23.82 -16.85 26.93
CA LYS A 238 -23.37 -15.54 26.45
C LYS A 238 -21.96 -15.65 25.88
N CYS A 239 -21.68 -14.84 24.86
CA CYS A 239 -20.34 -14.71 24.32
C CYS A 239 -19.40 -14.14 25.40
N PRO A 240 -18.27 -14.80 25.71
CA PRO A 240 -17.32 -14.31 26.71
C PRO A 240 -16.55 -13.07 26.26
N GLN A 241 -16.55 -12.74 24.96
CA GLN A 241 -15.85 -11.58 24.40
C GLN A 241 -16.73 -10.33 24.32
N CYS A 242 -17.96 -10.45 23.80
CA CYS A 242 -18.83 -9.29 23.55
C CYS A 242 -20.15 -9.30 24.33
N GLY A 243 -20.44 -10.37 25.09
CA GLY A 243 -21.68 -10.49 25.85
C GLY A 243 -22.94 -10.81 25.02
N CYS A 244 -22.82 -10.99 23.70
CA CYS A 244 -23.94 -11.38 22.84
C CYS A 244 -24.63 -12.66 23.36
N PRO A 245 -25.98 -12.72 23.41
CA PRO A 245 -26.71 -13.92 23.83
C PRO A 245 -26.33 -15.16 23.01
N GLY A 246 -26.24 -16.30 23.70
CA GLY A 246 -25.93 -17.61 23.13
C GLY A 246 -26.87 -18.04 22.01
N SER A 247 -28.13 -17.61 22.07
CA SER A 247 -29.14 -17.86 21.04
C SER A 247 -28.81 -17.28 19.66
N LYS A 248 -27.86 -16.34 19.57
CA LYS A 248 -27.41 -15.76 18.30
C LYS A 248 -26.19 -16.46 17.70
N PHE A 249 -25.61 -17.45 18.37
CA PHE A 249 -24.46 -18.16 17.84
C PHE A 249 -24.86 -19.00 16.63
N ILE A 250 -24.03 -18.94 15.59
CA ILE A 250 -24.21 -19.69 14.35
C ILE A 250 -23.45 -21.00 14.51
N LYS A 251 -24.14 -22.14 14.36
CA LYS A 251 -23.50 -23.46 14.35
C LYS A 251 -22.82 -23.67 13.00
N ASP A 252 -21.52 -23.87 13.01
CA ASP A 252 -20.73 -24.24 11.83
C ASP A 252 -20.72 -25.78 11.73
N ASP A 253 -21.44 -26.30 10.74
CA ASP A 253 -21.53 -27.73 10.43
C ASP A 253 -20.58 -28.17 9.29
N GLY A 254 -19.73 -27.25 8.80
CA GLY A 254 -18.76 -27.53 7.75
C GLY A 254 -19.35 -27.75 6.36
N SER A 255 -20.65 -27.56 6.16
CA SER A 255 -21.31 -27.78 4.86
C SER A 255 -21.24 -26.57 3.91
N GLU A 256 -21.09 -25.36 4.45
CA GLU A 256 -20.85 -24.13 3.69
C GLU A 256 -19.84 -23.23 4.42
N LYS A 257 -18.90 -22.63 3.67
CA LYS A 257 -17.94 -21.66 4.22
C LYS A 257 -18.66 -20.34 4.52
N VAL A 258 -19.37 -20.26 5.63
CA VAL A 258 -19.95 -19.01 6.12
C VAL A 258 -18.86 -18.24 6.87
N TRP A 259 -18.41 -17.12 6.30
CA TRP A 259 -17.41 -16.28 6.94
C TRP A 259 -18.07 -15.50 8.07
N ALA A 260 -17.51 -15.61 9.29
CA ALA A 260 -18.07 -15.05 10.52
C ALA A 260 -18.28 -13.51 10.53
N ALA A 261 -17.80 -12.80 9.50
CA ALA A 261 -17.79 -11.35 9.40
C ALA A 261 -18.03 -10.91 7.94
N GLU A 262 -19.10 -11.39 7.32
CA GLU A 262 -19.56 -10.78 6.07
C GLU A 262 -20.06 -9.36 6.37
N HIS A 263 -19.56 -8.37 5.61
CA HIS A 263 -20.08 -7.01 5.66
C HIS A 263 -21.51 -7.02 5.12
N VAL A 264 -22.49 -6.84 6.00
CA VAL A 264 -23.91 -6.80 5.63
C VAL A 264 -24.34 -5.36 5.46
N ILE A 265 -24.82 -5.01 4.27
CA ILE A 265 -25.49 -3.72 4.02
C ILE A 265 -26.87 -3.77 4.66
N GLY A 266 -27.27 -2.69 5.33
CA GLY A 266 -28.57 -2.54 5.96
C GLY A 266 -28.65 -3.07 7.39
N VAL A 267 -27.52 -3.23 8.11
CA VAL A 267 -27.52 -3.65 9.52
C VAL A 267 -28.31 -2.73 10.45
N GLY A 268 -28.52 -1.47 10.05
CA GLY A 268 -29.36 -0.50 10.75
C GLY A 268 -30.86 -0.64 10.44
N GLN A 269 -31.26 -1.48 9.49
CA GLN A 269 -32.68 -1.70 9.18
C GLN A 269 -33.34 -2.50 10.31
N GLY A 270 -34.35 -1.91 10.94
CA GLY A 270 -35.07 -2.51 12.06
C GLY A 270 -34.57 -2.12 13.46
N VAL A 271 -33.62 -1.18 13.55
CA VAL A 271 -33.33 -0.49 14.82
C VAL A 271 -34.49 0.45 15.20
N PRO A 272 -34.63 0.85 16.48
CA PRO A 272 -35.56 1.89 16.90
C PRO A 272 -35.49 3.15 16.04
N GLN A 273 -36.65 3.77 15.76
CA GLN A 273 -36.76 4.88 14.80
C GLN A 273 -35.87 6.07 15.17
N ASP A 274 -35.72 6.37 16.46
CA ASP A 274 -34.84 7.44 16.96
C ASP A 274 -33.37 7.18 16.61
N ILE A 275 -32.92 5.93 16.69
CA ILE A 275 -31.56 5.53 16.29
C ILE A 275 -31.44 5.62 14.77
N TYR A 276 -32.44 5.16 14.04
CA TYR A 276 -32.46 5.21 12.58
C TYR A 276 -32.36 6.67 12.07
N ASP A 277 -33.17 7.57 12.64
CA ASP A 277 -33.16 8.99 12.33
C ASP A 277 -31.81 9.63 12.69
N GLY A 278 -31.21 9.20 13.81
CA GLY A 278 -29.85 9.59 14.17
C GLY A 278 -28.82 9.16 13.13
N LEU A 279 -28.85 7.91 12.66
CA LEU A 279 -27.93 7.42 11.62
C LEU A 279 -28.10 8.19 10.30
N LYS A 280 -29.34 8.50 9.93
CA LYS A 280 -29.63 9.30 8.73
C LYS A 280 -29.16 10.75 8.87
N ALA A 281 -29.39 11.37 10.02
CA ALA A 281 -28.92 12.73 10.29
C ALA A 281 -27.39 12.83 10.25
N ASN A 282 -26.68 11.81 10.77
CA ASN A 282 -25.23 11.75 10.65
C ASN A 282 -24.82 11.59 9.18
N PHE A 283 -25.41 10.67 8.42
CA PHE A 283 -25.13 10.53 6.99
C PHE A 283 -25.25 11.86 6.22
N GLU A 284 -26.35 12.59 6.43
CA GLU A 284 -26.59 13.90 5.80
C GLU A 284 -25.59 14.97 6.26
N GLY A 285 -25.23 14.96 7.56
CA GLY A 285 -24.21 15.81 8.15
C GLY A 285 -22.84 15.59 7.50
N GLU A 286 -22.37 14.35 7.49
CA GLU A 286 -21.06 13.99 6.92
C GLU A 286 -20.99 14.34 5.44
N CYS A 287 -22.04 14.03 4.65
CA CYS A 287 -22.10 14.44 3.24
C CYS A 287 -21.99 15.96 3.05
N THR A 288 -22.52 16.74 3.99
CA THR A 288 -22.42 18.20 3.97
C THR A 288 -21.01 18.66 4.29
N GLU A 289 -20.37 18.06 5.30
CA GLU A 289 -18.99 18.38 5.69
C GLU A 289 -18.00 18.14 4.56
N VAL A 290 -18.14 17.05 3.79
CA VAL A 290 -17.32 16.79 2.59
C VAL A 290 -17.32 18.01 1.65
N GLY A 291 -18.51 18.51 1.30
CA GLY A 291 -18.65 19.67 0.42
C GLY A 291 -18.05 20.94 1.02
N MET A 292 -18.25 21.15 2.32
CA MET A 292 -17.70 22.30 3.06
C MET A 292 -16.18 22.28 3.09
N TYR A 293 -15.55 21.16 3.46
CA TYR A 293 -14.10 21.04 3.50
C TYR A 293 -13.46 21.23 2.13
N LEU A 294 -14.04 20.68 1.05
CA LEU A 294 -13.54 20.93 -0.30
C LEU A 294 -13.66 22.41 -0.71
N ALA A 295 -14.72 23.10 -0.29
CA ALA A 295 -14.85 24.53 -0.53
C ALA A 295 -13.81 25.35 0.26
N MET A 296 -13.57 24.99 1.53
CA MET A 296 -12.53 25.58 2.38
C MET A 296 -11.13 25.32 1.83
N ALA A 297 -10.86 24.13 1.31
CA ALA A 297 -9.60 23.80 0.65
C ALA A 297 -9.33 24.74 -0.52
N ARG A 298 -10.33 24.95 -1.39
CA ARG A 298 -10.23 25.90 -2.52
C ARG A 298 -9.97 27.33 -2.06
N ALA A 299 -10.52 27.75 -0.91
CA ALA A 299 -10.24 29.06 -0.34
C ALA A 299 -8.79 29.17 0.14
N ALA A 300 -8.31 28.20 0.93
CA ALA A 300 -6.94 28.15 1.43
C ALA A 300 -5.90 28.16 0.29
N HIS A 301 -6.16 27.42 -0.80
CA HIS A 301 -5.28 27.44 -1.98
C HIS A 301 -5.21 28.82 -2.65
N ARG A 302 -6.34 29.55 -2.75
CA ARG A 302 -6.36 30.91 -3.31
C ARG A 302 -5.64 31.93 -2.43
N GLU A 303 -5.66 31.72 -1.12
CA GLU A 303 -4.94 32.56 -0.14
C GLU A 303 -3.44 32.23 -0.06
N GLY A 304 -2.99 31.15 -0.71
CA GLY A 304 -1.58 30.75 -0.71
C GLY A 304 -1.19 29.85 0.47
N TYR A 305 -2.14 29.16 1.10
CA TYR A 305 -1.92 28.18 2.16
C TYR A 305 -2.11 26.73 1.67
N PRO A 306 -1.16 26.19 0.88
CA PRO A 306 -1.32 24.88 0.26
C PRO A 306 -1.38 23.72 1.26
N GLU A 307 -0.65 23.80 2.37
CA GLU A 307 -0.67 22.76 3.42
C GLU A 307 -2.05 22.65 4.08
N ILE A 308 -2.67 23.79 4.41
CA ILE A 308 -4.03 23.84 4.96
C ILE A 308 -5.04 23.33 3.94
N GLY A 309 -4.90 23.74 2.67
CA GLY A 309 -5.76 23.25 1.60
C GLY A 309 -5.70 21.72 1.42
N LEU A 310 -4.50 21.16 1.44
CA LEU A 310 -4.29 19.71 1.36
C LEU A 310 -4.86 18.97 2.58
N TYR A 311 -4.75 19.54 3.77
CA TYR A 311 -5.36 18.95 4.96
C TYR A 311 -6.89 18.96 4.88
N TRP A 312 -7.51 20.03 4.38
CA TRP A 312 -8.96 20.06 4.15
C TRP A 312 -9.43 19.04 3.12
N GLU A 313 -8.67 18.84 2.04
CA GLU A 313 -8.95 17.75 1.09
C GLU A 313 -8.88 16.38 1.77
N LYS A 314 -7.88 16.17 2.64
CA LYS A 314 -7.73 14.93 3.40
C LYS A 314 -8.90 14.70 4.36
N ALA A 315 -9.31 15.71 5.12
CA ALA A 315 -10.46 15.65 6.02
C ALA A 315 -11.76 15.35 5.24
N ALA A 316 -11.96 15.97 4.08
CA ALA A 316 -13.11 15.67 3.22
C ALA A 316 -13.18 14.18 2.81
N TYR A 317 -12.04 13.53 2.56
CA TYR A 317 -12.01 12.09 2.28
C TYR A 317 -12.30 11.22 3.50
N GLU A 318 -11.98 11.70 4.70
CA GLU A 318 -12.29 11.01 5.96
C GLU A 318 -13.79 11.09 6.26
N GLU A 319 -14.42 12.27 6.12
CA GLU A 319 -15.87 12.39 6.28
C GLU A 319 -16.65 11.66 5.18
N ALA A 320 -16.10 11.57 3.96
CA ALA A 320 -16.69 10.74 2.91
C ALA A 320 -16.72 9.25 3.31
N GLU A 321 -15.73 8.78 4.07
CA GLU A 321 -15.67 7.42 4.61
C GLU A 321 -16.70 7.21 5.72
N HIS A 322 -16.85 8.19 6.61
CA HIS A 322 -17.90 8.19 7.63
C HIS A 322 -19.29 8.15 6.99
N ALA A 323 -19.55 9.01 6.00
CA ALA A 323 -20.79 9.01 5.24
C ALA A 323 -21.06 7.66 4.56
N ALA A 324 -20.04 7.05 3.93
CA ALA A 324 -20.18 5.75 3.28
C ALA A 324 -20.61 4.66 4.28
N LYS A 325 -19.99 4.61 5.47
CA LYS A 325 -20.38 3.67 6.53
C LYS A 325 -21.82 3.86 6.99
N PHE A 326 -22.25 5.10 7.24
CA PHE A 326 -23.65 5.35 7.62
C PHE A 326 -24.62 4.94 6.48
N CYS A 327 -24.26 5.22 5.23
CA CYS A 327 -25.05 4.83 4.06
C CYS A 327 -25.22 3.31 3.95
N GLU A 328 -24.12 2.56 4.17
CA GLU A 328 -24.14 1.10 4.22
C GLU A 328 -24.99 0.57 5.38
N MET A 329 -24.91 1.17 6.57
CA MET A 329 -25.74 0.77 7.72
C MET A 329 -27.23 1.00 7.44
N LEU A 330 -27.61 2.10 6.80
CA LEU A 330 -29.00 2.42 6.46
C LEU A 330 -29.54 1.47 5.38
N GLY A 331 -28.73 1.10 4.39
CA GLY A 331 -29.08 0.14 3.33
C GLY A 331 -30.23 0.56 2.40
N GLU A 332 -30.67 1.81 2.45
CA GLU A 332 -31.72 2.34 1.57
C GLU A 332 -31.17 2.75 0.20
N LEU A 333 -30.06 3.49 0.23
CA LEU A 333 -29.45 4.10 -0.94
C LEU A 333 -28.49 3.15 -1.67
N VAL A 334 -27.96 2.16 -0.97
CA VAL A 334 -27.00 1.17 -1.50
C VAL A 334 -27.55 -0.24 -1.34
N SER A 335 -27.28 -1.10 -2.32
CA SER A 335 -27.66 -2.51 -2.36
C SER A 335 -26.41 -3.39 -2.31
N PRO A 336 -26.50 -4.63 -1.78
CA PRO A 336 -25.47 -5.65 -1.96
C PRO A 336 -25.14 -5.99 -3.42
N SER A 337 -26.05 -5.66 -4.35
CA SER A 337 -25.84 -5.93 -5.78
C SER A 337 -25.27 -4.72 -6.51
N THR A 338 -24.06 -4.90 -7.07
CA THR A 338 -23.43 -3.90 -7.94
C THR A 338 -24.31 -3.54 -9.13
N LYS A 339 -25.03 -4.53 -9.71
CA LYS A 339 -25.97 -4.29 -10.82
C LYS A 339 -27.09 -3.33 -10.41
N VAL A 340 -27.69 -3.56 -9.24
CA VAL A 340 -28.77 -2.71 -8.71
C VAL A 340 -28.25 -1.31 -8.40
N ASN A 341 -27.05 -1.18 -7.83
CA ASN A 341 -26.44 0.11 -7.55
C ASN A 341 -26.18 0.92 -8.83
N LEU A 342 -25.68 0.27 -9.89
CA LEU A 342 -25.48 0.92 -11.19
C LEU A 342 -26.80 1.38 -11.80
N GLN A 343 -27.86 0.56 -11.75
CA GLN A 343 -29.20 0.94 -12.22
C GLN A 343 -29.73 2.17 -11.46
N LYS A 344 -29.68 2.13 -10.12
CA LYS A 344 -30.09 3.25 -9.26
C LYS A 344 -29.32 4.53 -9.58
N ARG A 345 -28.00 4.46 -9.82
CA ARG A 345 -27.21 5.64 -10.18
C ARG A 345 -27.52 6.17 -11.58
N VAL A 346 -27.73 5.32 -12.58
CA VAL A 346 -28.15 5.77 -13.92
C VAL A 346 -29.45 6.59 -13.85
N GLU A 347 -30.44 6.09 -13.11
CA GLU A 347 -31.73 6.78 -12.92
C GLU A 347 -31.55 8.09 -12.14
N ALA A 348 -30.77 8.06 -11.04
CA ALA A 348 -30.50 9.24 -10.24
C ALA A 348 -29.78 10.35 -11.03
N GLU A 349 -28.76 10.00 -11.83
CA GLU A 349 -28.03 10.98 -12.65
C GLU A 349 -28.91 11.58 -13.75
N ASN A 350 -29.82 10.79 -14.33
CA ASN A 350 -30.78 11.30 -15.31
C ASN A 350 -31.71 12.36 -14.70
N GLY A 351 -32.26 12.07 -13.52
CA GLY A 351 -33.08 13.01 -12.76
C GLY A 351 -32.31 14.27 -12.34
N ALA A 352 -31.09 14.10 -11.81
CA ALA A 352 -30.23 15.21 -11.39
C ALA A 352 -29.84 16.11 -12.56
N THR A 353 -29.56 15.53 -13.74
CA THR A 353 -29.31 16.28 -14.97
C THR A 353 -30.50 17.19 -15.28
N SER A 354 -31.72 16.64 -15.32
CA SER A 354 -32.93 17.42 -15.62
C SER A 354 -33.14 18.56 -14.61
N GLY A 355 -33.07 18.26 -13.30
CA GLY A 355 -33.26 19.27 -12.25
C GLY A 355 -32.23 20.39 -12.30
N LYS A 356 -30.96 20.08 -12.56
CA LYS A 356 -29.90 21.11 -12.70
C LYS A 356 -30.09 21.96 -13.96
N PHE A 357 -30.54 21.36 -15.07
CA PHE A 357 -30.87 22.12 -16.28
C PHE A 357 -32.01 23.13 -16.03
N GLU A 358 -33.06 22.72 -15.32
CA GLU A 358 -34.17 23.61 -14.95
C GLU A 358 -33.71 24.74 -14.03
N LEU A 359 -32.87 24.42 -13.03
CA LEU A 359 -32.31 25.42 -12.13
C LEU A 359 -31.42 26.43 -12.87
N ALA A 360 -30.53 25.95 -13.74
CA ALA A 360 -29.69 26.82 -14.57
C ALA A 360 -30.54 27.73 -15.45
N LYS A 361 -31.57 27.18 -16.11
CA LYS A 361 -32.49 27.97 -16.95
C LYS A 361 -33.16 29.10 -16.16
N ARG A 362 -33.69 28.79 -14.97
CA ARG A 362 -34.28 29.80 -14.07
C ARG A 362 -33.25 30.85 -13.64
N ALA A 363 -32.03 30.45 -13.29
CA ALA A 363 -30.96 31.39 -12.96
C ALA A 363 -30.64 32.34 -14.12
N LYS A 364 -30.72 31.86 -15.37
CA LYS A 364 -30.54 32.70 -16.57
C LYS A 364 -31.69 33.69 -16.76
N GLU A 365 -32.92 33.26 -16.53
CA GLU A 365 -34.11 34.11 -16.62
C GLU A 365 -34.07 35.26 -15.60
N GLU A 366 -33.50 35.02 -14.41
CA GLU A 366 -33.30 36.01 -13.35
C GLU A 366 -31.99 36.83 -13.50
N GLY A 367 -31.21 36.61 -14.58
CA GLY A 367 -29.95 37.34 -14.82
C GLY A 367 -28.79 36.96 -13.88
N LEU A 368 -28.85 35.79 -13.23
CA LEU A 368 -27.84 35.28 -12.30
C LEU A 368 -26.79 34.44 -13.06
N ASP A 369 -26.03 35.10 -13.93
CA ASP A 369 -25.13 34.43 -14.91
C ASP A 369 -24.10 33.50 -14.26
N ALA A 370 -23.46 33.90 -13.15
CA ALA A 370 -22.48 33.06 -12.46
C ALA A 370 -23.08 31.75 -11.90
N ILE A 371 -24.33 31.81 -11.45
CA ILE A 371 -25.06 30.62 -10.96
C ILE A 371 -25.48 29.76 -12.15
N HIS A 372 -26.02 30.37 -13.20
CA HIS A 372 -26.36 29.66 -14.43
C HIS A 372 -25.15 28.88 -14.97
N ASP A 373 -24.01 29.54 -15.18
CA ASP A 373 -22.85 28.93 -15.82
C ASP A 373 -22.31 27.75 -15.00
N THR A 374 -22.21 27.95 -13.68
CA THR A 374 -21.75 26.90 -12.76
C THR A 374 -22.70 25.71 -12.72
N VAL A 375 -24.01 25.94 -12.55
CA VAL A 375 -25.00 24.86 -12.46
C VAL A 375 -25.19 24.16 -13.82
N HIS A 376 -25.07 24.89 -14.92
CA HIS A 376 -25.12 24.33 -16.27
C HIS A 376 -23.93 23.41 -16.55
N GLU A 377 -22.72 23.78 -16.11
CA GLU A 377 -21.55 22.89 -16.16
C GLU A 377 -21.80 21.62 -15.34
N MET A 378 -22.29 21.76 -14.11
CA MET A 378 -22.63 20.62 -13.26
C MET A 378 -23.70 19.71 -13.89
N ALA A 379 -24.66 20.27 -14.64
CA ALA A 379 -25.65 19.46 -15.35
C ALA A 379 -25.02 18.60 -16.46
N ARG A 380 -23.96 19.09 -17.11
CA ARG A 380 -23.18 18.31 -18.10
C ARG A 380 -22.36 17.22 -17.42
N ASP A 381 -21.83 17.48 -16.24
CA ASP A 381 -21.14 16.47 -15.44
C ASP A 381 -22.07 15.31 -15.07
N GLU A 382 -23.29 15.57 -14.61
CA GLU A 382 -24.26 14.49 -14.31
C GLU A 382 -24.63 13.68 -15.56
N ALA A 383 -24.78 14.34 -16.72
CA ALA A 383 -25.01 13.63 -17.97
C ALA A 383 -23.82 12.71 -18.35
N ARG A 384 -22.58 13.14 -18.07
CA ARG A 384 -21.37 12.32 -18.26
C ARG A 384 -21.33 11.16 -17.27
N HIS A 385 -21.63 11.40 -15.98
CA HIS A 385 -21.70 10.37 -14.95
C HIS A 385 -22.75 9.30 -15.32
N GLY A 386 -23.96 9.72 -15.70
CA GLY A 386 -25.03 8.82 -16.14
C GLY A 386 -24.63 7.94 -17.32
N LYS A 387 -24.01 8.52 -18.37
CA LYS A 387 -23.49 7.74 -19.51
C LYS A 387 -22.39 6.77 -19.11
N ALA A 388 -21.51 7.15 -18.19
CA ALA A 388 -20.46 6.26 -17.70
C ALA A 388 -21.04 5.07 -16.93
N PHE A 389 -22.00 5.32 -16.01
CA PHE A 389 -22.68 4.25 -15.28
C PHE A 389 -23.51 3.35 -16.19
N GLU A 390 -24.21 3.90 -17.17
CA GLU A 390 -24.95 3.13 -18.16
C GLU A 390 -24.01 2.25 -19.01
N GLY A 391 -22.86 2.80 -19.42
CA GLY A 391 -21.82 2.05 -20.13
C GLY A 391 -21.28 0.88 -19.31
N LEU A 392 -21.00 1.09 -18.02
CA LEU A 392 -20.56 0.02 -17.10
C LEU A 392 -21.65 -1.02 -16.88
N LEU A 393 -22.89 -0.60 -16.65
CA LEU A 393 -24.04 -1.50 -16.49
C LEU A 393 -24.21 -2.40 -17.72
N ASN A 394 -24.17 -1.81 -18.91
CA ASN A 394 -24.30 -2.53 -20.17
C ASN A 394 -23.12 -3.48 -20.41
N ARG A 395 -21.89 -3.08 -20.06
CA ARG A 395 -20.69 -3.89 -20.29
C ARG A 395 -20.65 -5.16 -19.44
N TYR A 396 -21.14 -5.12 -18.21
CA TYR A 396 -20.99 -6.22 -17.25
C TYR A 396 -22.27 -7.01 -16.98
N PHE A 397 -23.47 -6.48 -17.30
CA PHE A 397 -24.73 -7.05 -16.82
C PHE A 397 -25.87 -7.12 -17.86
N LYS A 398 -25.58 -6.86 -19.14
CA LYS A 398 -26.54 -6.91 -20.25
C LYS A 398 -26.34 -8.11 -21.15
#